data_AF-A0A434CLK1-F1
#
_entry.id   AF-A0A434CLK1-F1
#
_cell.length_a   1.000
_cell.length_b   1.000
_cell.length_c   1.000
_cell.angle_alpha   90.00
_cell.angle_beta   90.00
_cell.angle_gamma   90.00
#
_symmetry.space_group_name_H-M   'P 1'
#
loop_
_entity.id
_entity.type
_entity.pdbx_description
1 polymer ?
#
loop_
_entity_poly.entity_id
_entity_poly.type
_entity_poly.pdbx_seq_one_letter_code
_entity_poly.pdbx_strand_id
1 'polypeptide(L)'
;GRIPVLAMFFTIFMHPTVVYNRKVIDDSVLHYDPIYRHAEDFDLFRRLAGRYPAAMMPENLVVYRVHQASVTSRHVTEMRRTHLRIVAENLEREGLAQATRDLRDIGDTVSHDTVARAASFIVALEEEIRSLPAATRPSFEAGALNLFYFLYQLVADKKQPALTHELLTRTAKWNAIRRREQYALRPGAWAPWLSLASLSAARQADAMAYFFKSAPAAAVLASHRLS
;
A
#
# COMPACT_ATOMS: atom_id res chain seq x y z
N GLY A 1 15.65 3.95 2.31
CA GLY A 1 15.49 2.64 2.96
C GLY A 1 16.12 1.57 2.09
N ARG A 2 16.47 0.42 2.66
CA ARG A 2 17.00 -0.73 1.93
C ARG A 2 15.89 -1.31 1.05
N ILE A 3 16.08 -1.28 -0.27
CA ILE A 3 15.09 -1.76 -1.25
C ILE A 3 14.62 -3.19 -0.98
N PRO A 4 15.49 -4.17 -0.65
CA PRO A 4 15.03 -5.54 -0.36
C PRO A 4 14.03 -5.60 0.79
N VAL A 5 14.22 -4.77 1.83
CA VAL A 5 13.32 -4.71 2.99
C VAL A 5 12.00 -4.08 2.60
N LEU A 6 12.03 -2.93 1.92
CA LEU A 6 10.81 -2.23 1.50
C LEU A 6 9.97 -3.07 0.52
N ALA A 7 10.62 -3.82 -0.37
CA ALA A 7 9.97 -4.72 -1.32
C ALA A 7 9.24 -5.89 -0.65
N MET A 8 9.39 -6.11 0.67
CA MET A 8 8.59 -7.09 1.40
C MET A 8 7.18 -6.59 1.73
N PHE A 9 6.99 -5.27 1.79
CA PHE A 9 5.75 -4.65 2.26
C PHE A 9 4.86 -4.19 1.11
N PHE A 10 5.42 -3.82 -0.03
CA PHE A 10 4.66 -3.34 -1.18
C PHE A 10 5.46 -3.44 -2.48
N THR A 11 4.77 -3.31 -3.61
CA THR A 11 5.39 -3.20 -4.93
C THR A 11 6.19 -1.89 -5.00
N ILE A 12 7.51 -1.99 -4.80
CA ILE A 12 8.38 -0.80 -4.70
C ILE A 12 8.65 -0.14 -6.06
N PHE A 13 8.49 -0.88 -7.16
CA PHE A 13 8.70 -0.37 -8.52
C PHE A 13 7.39 -0.29 -9.29
N MET A 14 7.20 0.78 -10.06
CA MET A 14 6.09 0.84 -11.01
C MET A 14 6.43 -0.08 -12.20
N HIS A 15 5.60 -1.08 -12.48
CA HIS A 15 5.91 -2.11 -13.49
C HIS A 15 6.52 -1.59 -14.82
N PRO A 16 5.91 -0.59 -15.52
CA PRO A 16 6.46 -0.08 -16.78
C PRO A 16 7.79 0.65 -16.68
N THR A 17 8.32 0.91 -15.47
CA THR A 17 9.59 1.63 -15.27
C THR A 17 10.77 0.71 -14.99
N VAL A 18 10.56 -0.61 -14.92
CA VAL A 18 11.62 -1.55 -14.52
C VAL A 18 12.41 -2.05 -15.73
N VAL A 19 13.74 -1.93 -15.63
CA VAL A 19 14.68 -2.49 -16.59
C VAL A 19 15.60 -3.47 -15.85
N TYR A 20 15.83 -4.64 -16.44
CA TYR A 20 16.68 -5.69 -15.87
C TYR A 20 17.87 -6.02 -16.79
N ASN A 21 18.99 -6.43 -16.18
CA ASN A 21 20.16 -6.92 -16.93
C ASN A 21 20.06 -8.43 -17.13
N ARG A 22 19.79 -8.87 -18.36
CA ARG A 22 19.65 -10.29 -18.74
C ARG A 22 20.93 -11.11 -18.65
N LYS A 23 22.10 -10.48 -18.57
CA LYS A 23 23.36 -11.18 -18.32
C LYS A 23 23.55 -11.53 -16.84
N VAL A 24 22.75 -10.94 -15.95
CA VAL A 24 22.85 -11.08 -14.49
C VAL A 24 21.66 -11.86 -13.94
N ILE A 25 20.46 -11.61 -14.46
CA ILE A 25 19.23 -12.25 -13.98
C ILE A 25 18.89 -13.45 -14.85
N ASP A 26 18.77 -14.60 -14.20
CA ASP A 26 18.48 -15.89 -14.83
C ASP A 26 17.02 -15.97 -15.32
N ASP A 27 16.79 -16.65 -16.45
CA ASP A 27 15.43 -16.81 -17.01
C ASP A 27 14.52 -17.62 -16.09
N SER A 28 15.06 -18.55 -15.31
CA SER A 28 14.28 -19.38 -14.38
C SER A 28 13.61 -18.57 -13.26
N VAL A 29 14.06 -17.34 -12.98
CA VAL A 29 13.45 -16.49 -11.94
C VAL A 29 12.51 -15.42 -12.49
N LEU A 30 12.49 -15.22 -13.81
CA LEU A 30 11.71 -14.19 -14.50
C LEU A 30 10.39 -14.73 -15.04
N HIS A 31 9.61 -15.30 -14.13
CA HIS A 31 8.25 -15.79 -14.38
C HIS A 31 7.30 -15.26 -13.31
N TYR A 32 6.02 -15.21 -13.65
CA TYR A 32 4.95 -14.97 -12.68
C TYR A 32 4.50 -16.28 -12.07
N ASP A 33 4.33 -16.28 -10.75
CA ASP A 33 3.71 -17.39 -10.06
C ASP A 33 2.18 -17.19 -10.08
N PRO A 34 1.41 -18.15 -10.67
CA PRO A 34 -0.04 -18.03 -10.82
C PRO A 34 -0.79 -17.95 -9.49
N ILE A 35 -0.16 -18.35 -8.37
CA ILE A 35 -0.74 -18.22 -7.04
C ILE A 35 -0.99 -16.74 -6.71
N TYR A 36 -0.12 -15.81 -7.15
CA TYR A 36 -0.20 -14.38 -6.83
C TYR A 36 -0.94 -13.55 -7.88
N ARG A 37 -2.00 -14.12 -8.48
CA ARG A 37 -2.85 -13.43 -9.45
C ARG A 37 -3.28 -12.04 -8.93
N HIS A 38 -3.24 -11.06 -9.83
CA HIS A 38 -3.52 -9.64 -9.61
C HIS A 38 -2.46 -8.87 -8.80
N ALA A 39 -1.40 -9.53 -8.30
CA ALA A 39 -0.23 -8.85 -7.73
C ALA A 39 1.07 -9.52 -8.22
N GLU A 40 1.09 -9.94 -9.48
CA GLU A 40 2.21 -10.63 -10.12
C GLU A 40 3.50 -9.80 -10.01
N ASP A 41 3.38 -8.48 -10.21
CA ASP A 41 4.49 -7.52 -10.10
C ASP A 41 5.07 -7.46 -8.69
N PHE A 42 4.20 -7.55 -7.67
CA PHE A 42 4.64 -7.52 -6.28
C PHE A 42 5.50 -8.75 -5.99
N ASP A 43 5.01 -9.93 -6.37
CA ASP A 43 5.75 -11.17 -6.21
C ASP A 43 7.07 -11.18 -6.99
N LEU A 44 7.05 -10.74 -8.25
CA LEU A 44 8.26 -10.71 -9.06
C LEU A 44 9.30 -9.78 -8.45
N PHE A 45 8.93 -8.54 -8.13
CA PHE A 45 9.88 -7.54 -7.67
C PHE A 45 10.41 -7.81 -6.27
N ARG A 46 9.61 -8.38 -5.36
CA ARG A 46 10.14 -8.80 -4.04
C ARG A 46 11.21 -9.89 -4.19
N ARG A 47 10.99 -10.88 -5.07
CA ARG A 47 11.94 -12.00 -5.29
C ARG A 47 13.23 -11.49 -5.92
N LEU A 48 13.11 -10.61 -6.92
CA LEU A 48 14.27 -10.01 -7.57
C LEU A 48 15.06 -9.11 -6.61
N ALA A 49 14.38 -8.23 -5.85
CA ALA A 49 15.04 -7.35 -4.89
C ALA A 49 15.73 -8.11 -3.75
N GLY A 50 15.22 -9.29 -3.36
CA GLY A 50 15.85 -10.14 -2.36
C GLY A 50 17.11 -10.88 -2.87
N ARG A 51 17.25 -11.07 -4.18
CA ARG A 51 18.34 -11.89 -4.77
C ARG A 51 19.38 -11.08 -5.55
N TYR A 52 19.00 -9.94 -6.11
CA TYR A 52 19.84 -9.14 -6.99
C TYR A 52 19.94 -7.70 -6.49
N PRO A 53 21.06 -7.00 -6.73
CA PRO A 53 21.15 -5.56 -6.50
C PRO A 53 20.07 -4.83 -7.29
N ALA A 54 19.36 -3.96 -6.60
CA ALA A 54 18.31 -3.12 -7.18
C ALA A 54 18.52 -1.67 -6.76
N ALA A 55 18.18 -0.75 -7.66
CA ALA A 55 18.27 0.69 -7.46
C ALA A 55 17.06 1.38 -8.09
N MET A 56 16.69 2.56 -7.58
CA MET A 56 15.62 3.38 -8.12
C MET A 56 16.20 4.71 -8.61
N MET A 57 15.81 5.10 -9.82
CA MET A 57 16.15 6.41 -10.38
C MET A 57 15.20 7.48 -9.81
N PRO A 58 15.72 8.64 -9.35
CA PRO A 58 14.88 9.70 -8.82
C PRO A 58 14.06 10.45 -9.88
N GLU A 59 14.38 10.29 -11.17
CA GLU A 59 13.73 10.98 -12.27
C GLU A 59 12.33 10.40 -12.59
N ASN A 60 11.38 11.28 -12.88
CA ASN A 60 10.06 10.89 -13.36
C ASN A 60 10.12 10.58 -14.86
N LEU A 61 10.28 9.31 -15.22
CA LEU A 61 10.48 8.87 -16.61
C LEU A 61 9.22 8.35 -17.32
N VAL A 62 8.08 8.30 -16.64
CA VAL A 62 6.82 7.78 -17.19
C VAL A 62 5.67 8.73 -16.92
N VAL A 63 4.87 8.99 -17.97
CA VAL A 63 3.55 9.62 -17.86
C VAL A 63 2.49 8.53 -17.92
N TYR A 64 1.81 8.29 -16.80
CA TYR A 64 0.79 7.26 -16.72
C TYR A 64 -0.60 7.80 -17.07
N ARG A 65 -1.35 7.09 -17.92
CA ARG A 65 -2.73 7.44 -18.27
C ARG A 65 -3.69 6.82 -17.27
N VAL A 66 -4.45 7.64 -16.56
CA VAL A 66 -5.52 7.20 -15.66
C VAL A 66 -6.86 7.25 -16.40
N HIS A 67 -7.65 6.17 -16.35
CA HIS A 67 -9.02 6.14 -16.87
C HIS A 67 -9.92 5.23 -16.02
N GLN A 68 -11.25 5.46 -16.03
CA GLN A 68 -12.16 4.72 -15.13
C GLN A 68 -12.27 3.21 -15.43
N ALA A 69 -11.96 2.79 -16.66
CA ALA A 69 -11.94 1.39 -17.06
C ALA A 69 -10.62 0.66 -16.76
N SER A 70 -9.69 1.24 -15.99
CA SER A 70 -8.43 0.57 -15.65
C SER A 70 -8.67 -0.71 -14.85
N VAL A 71 -7.90 -1.76 -15.16
CA VAL A 71 -8.02 -3.12 -14.62
C VAL A 71 -8.07 -3.15 -13.08
N THR A 72 -7.37 -2.22 -12.43
CA THR A 72 -7.33 -2.04 -10.97
C THR A 72 -8.71 -1.83 -10.33
N SER A 73 -9.66 -1.21 -11.05
CA SER A 73 -11.02 -0.97 -10.54
C SER A 73 -11.83 -2.26 -10.42
N ARG A 74 -11.59 -3.23 -11.31
CA ARG A 74 -12.39 -4.47 -11.41
C ARG A 74 -11.96 -5.57 -10.45
N HIS A 75 -10.69 -5.57 -10.01
CA HIS A 75 -10.09 -6.65 -9.21
C HIS A 75 -9.47 -6.16 -7.90
N VAL A 76 -9.90 -4.99 -7.41
CA VAL A 76 -9.28 -4.34 -6.24
C VAL A 76 -9.32 -5.22 -4.99
N THR A 77 -10.36 -6.04 -4.81
CA THR A 77 -10.49 -6.93 -3.66
C THR A 77 -9.51 -8.08 -3.74
N GLU A 78 -9.41 -8.76 -4.89
CA GLU A 78 -8.43 -9.84 -5.08
C GLU A 78 -7.00 -9.32 -4.99
N MET A 79 -6.71 -8.16 -5.58
CA MET A 79 -5.42 -7.47 -5.46
C MET A 79 -5.04 -7.26 -4.00
N ARG A 80 -5.98 -6.78 -3.17
CA ARG A 80 -5.73 -6.51 -1.75
C ARG A 80 -5.46 -7.77 -0.95
N ARG A 81 -6.23 -8.83 -1.20
CA ARG A 81 -6.02 -10.14 -0.58
C ARG A 81 -4.66 -10.73 -0.94
N THR A 82 -4.30 -10.70 -2.23
CA THR A 82 -2.99 -11.17 -2.68
C THR A 82 -1.86 -10.33 -2.07
N HIS A 83 -2.00 -9.01 -2.02
CA HIS A 83 -1.03 -8.13 -1.37
C HIS A 83 -0.81 -8.49 0.09
N LEU A 84 -1.88 -8.60 0.88
CA LEU A 84 -1.80 -8.96 2.31
C LEU A 84 -1.21 -10.35 2.51
N ARG A 85 -1.53 -11.31 1.64
CA ARG A 85 -0.91 -12.65 1.67
C ARG A 85 0.60 -12.57 1.44
N ILE A 86 1.07 -11.83 0.44
CA ILE A 86 2.50 -11.67 0.16
C ILE A 86 3.22 -11.03 1.36
N VAL A 87 2.67 -9.94 1.90
CA VAL A 87 3.24 -9.27 3.07
C VAL A 87 3.31 -10.23 4.27
N ALA A 88 2.22 -10.93 4.54
CA ALA A 88 2.14 -11.92 5.60
C ALA A 88 3.21 -13.02 5.45
N GLU A 89 3.34 -13.63 4.28
CA GLU A 89 4.37 -14.64 4.01
C GLU A 89 5.79 -14.09 4.18
N ASN A 90 6.04 -12.83 3.79
CA ASN A 90 7.35 -12.22 3.98
C ASN A 90 7.66 -11.99 5.47
N LEU A 91 6.69 -11.48 6.24
CA LEU A 91 6.85 -11.27 7.69
C LEU A 91 7.06 -12.57 8.46
N GLU A 92 6.38 -13.65 8.07
CA GLU A 92 6.59 -14.99 8.62
C GLU A 92 8.01 -15.51 8.31
N ARG A 93 8.48 -15.35 7.07
CA ARG A 93 9.84 -15.78 6.66
C ARG A 93 10.95 -15.02 7.38
N GLU A 94 10.76 -13.73 7.63
CA GLU A 94 11.72 -12.89 8.36
C GLU A 94 11.64 -13.07 9.89
N GLY A 95 10.69 -13.88 10.39
CA GLY A 95 10.50 -14.09 11.82
C GLY A 95 9.91 -12.89 12.56
N LEU A 96 9.30 -11.94 11.85
CA LEU A 96 8.67 -10.74 12.44
C LEU A 96 7.23 -10.95 12.89
N ALA A 97 6.62 -12.06 12.50
CA ALA A 97 5.32 -12.49 12.99
C ALA A 97 5.21 -14.02 12.91
N GLN A 98 4.76 -14.66 14.00
CA GLN A 98 4.56 -16.11 14.03
C GLN A 98 3.20 -16.53 13.41
N ALA A 99 2.20 -15.65 13.49
CA ALA A 99 0.89 -15.86 12.91
C ALA A 99 0.39 -14.57 12.26
N THR A 100 0.08 -14.63 10.97
CA THR A 100 -0.39 -13.47 10.19
C THR A 100 -1.84 -13.58 9.76
N ARG A 101 -2.59 -14.51 10.37
CA ARG A 101 -4.01 -14.71 10.09
C ARG A 101 -4.81 -13.42 10.23
N ASP A 102 -4.58 -12.67 11.30
CA ASP A 102 -5.30 -11.41 11.54
C ASP A 102 -5.05 -10.35 10.46
N LEU A 103 -3.84 -10.34 9.87
CA LEU A 103 -3.51 -9.49 8.73
C LEU A 103 -4.23 -9.95 7.45
N ARG A 104 -4.45 -11.26 7.27
CA ARG A 104 -5.13 -11.82 6.09
C ARG A 104 -6.66 -11.67 6.20
N ASP A 105 -7.23 -11.96 7.37
CA ASP A 105 -8.68 -11.95 7.63
C ASP A 105 -9.34 -10.60 7.32
N ILE A 106 -8.65 -9.47 7.58
CA ILE A 106 -9.18 -8.13 7.26
C ILE A 106 -9.30 -7.89 5.75
N GLY A 107 -8.47 -8.55 4.94
CA GLY A 107 -8.56 -8.54 3.48
C GLY A 107 -9.81 -9.25 2.95
N ASP A 108 -10.35 -10.19 3.72
CA ASP A 108 -11.57 -10.91 3.38
C ASP A 108 -12.81 -10.16 3.83
N THR A 109 -12.83 -9.72 5.09
CA THR A 109 -13.96 -9.00 5.69
C THR A 109 -13.44 -7.87 6.57
N VAL A 110 -13.97 -6.65 6.37
CA VAL A 110 -13.69 -5.51 7.24
C VAL A 110 -14.86 -5.32 8.19
N SER A 111 -14.63 -5.60 9.46
CA SER A 111 -15.57 -5.45 10.57
C SER A 111 -14.84 -4.85 11.77
N HIS A 112 -15.55 -4.47 12.83
CA HIS A 112 -14.91 -4.00 14.07
C HIS A 112 -13.90 -5.01 14.62
N ASP A 113 -14.27 -6.29 14.57
CA ASP A 113 -13.46 -7.39 15.07
C ASP A 113 -12.18 -7.60 14.24
N THR A 114 -12.29 -7.67 12.90
CA THR A 114 -11.09 -7.81 12.04
C THR A 114 -10.20 -6.56 12.07
N VAL A 115 -10.79 -5.37 12.19
CA VAL A 115 -10.04 -4.12 12.38
C VAL A 115 -9.28 -4.12 13.70
N ALA A 116 -9.92 -4.55 14.79
CA ALA A 116 -9.27 -4.60 16.10
C ALA A 116 -8.08 -5.56 16.09
N ARG A 117 -8.24 -6.76 15.52
CA ARG A 117 -7.16 -7.74 15.42
C ARG A 117 -6.03 -7.28 14.51
N ALA A 118 -6.33 -6.69 13.36
CA ALA A 118 -5.31 -6.11 12.48
C ALA A 118 -4.56 -4.95 13.14
N ALA A 119 -5.24 -4.13 13.95
CA ALA A 119 -4.60 -3.07 14.72
C ALA A 119 -3.62 -3.63 15.76
N SER A 120 -4.03 -4.66 16.50
CA SER A 120 -3.16 -5.38 17.44
C SER A 120 -1.96 -6.01 16.73
N PHE A 121 -2.16 -6.59 15.55
CA PHE A 121 -1.06 -7.10 14.72
C PHE A 121 -0.05 -6.02 14.35
N ILE A 122 -0.50 -4.82 13.94
CA ILE A 122 0.40 -3.70 13.61
C ILE A 122 1.20 -3.26 14.84
N VAL A 123 0.57 -3.16 16.01
CA VAL A 123 1.26 -2.77 17.25
C VAL A 123 2.34 -3.79 17.62
N ALA A 124 2.01 -5.09 17.54
CA ALA A 124 2.97 -6.16 17.80
C ALA A 124 4.13 -6.17 16.79
N LEU A 125 3.84 -6.01 15.49
CA LEU A 125 4.86 -5.90 14.46
C LEU A 125 5.81 -4.73 14.72
N GLU A 126 5.30 -3.57 15.11
CA GLU A 126 6.14 -2.41 15.44
C GLU A 126 6.99 -2.62 16.68
N GLU A 127 6.55 -3.46 17.62
CA GLU A 127 7.33 -3.86 18.78
C GLU A 127 8.48 -4.80 18.40
N GLU A 128 8.21 -5.81 17.58
CA GLU A 128 9.25 -6.67 17.02
C GLU A 128 10.29 -5.85 16.24
N ILE A 129 9.84 -4.91 15.40
CA ILE A 129 10.73 -4.04 14.62
C ILE A 129 11.65 -3.19 15.50
N ARG A 130 11.19 -2.73 16.67
CA ARG A 130 12.02 -1.94 17.59
C ARG A 130 13.24 -2.72 18.09
N SER A 131 13.14 -4.05 18.17
CA SER A 131 14.26 -4.93 18.58
C SER A 131 15.32 -5.11 17.49
N LEU A 132 15.01 -4.81 16.22
CA LEU A 132 15.91 -5.03 15.09
C LEU A 132 17.15 -4.13 15.13
N PRO A 133 18.26 -4.53 14.47
CA PRO A 133 19.46 -3.71 14.36
C PRO A 133 19.20 -2.32 13.75
N ALA A 134 19.86 -1.28 14.29
CA ALA A 134 19.69 0.10 13.83
C ALA A 134 19.97 0.31 12.33
N ALA A 135 20.80 -0.55 11.73
CA ALA A 135 21.12 -0.50 10.30
C ALA A 135 19.96 -0.89 9.38
N THR A 136 19.04 -1.77 9.83
CA THR A 136 17.90 -2.27 9.02
C THR A 136 16.57 -1.73 9.51
N ARG A 137 16.44 -1.46 10.81
CA ARG A 137 15.23 -0.98 11.49
C ARG A 137 14.49 0.14 10.73
N PRO A 138 15.13 1.24 10.27
CA PRO A 138 14.40 2.32 9.59
C PRO A 138 13.67 1.87 8.31
N SER A 139 14.17 0.82 7.64
CA SER A 139 13.51 0.29 6.44
C SER A 139 12.30 -0.56 6.79
N PHE A 140 12.36 -1.30 7.89
CA PHE A 140 11.23 -2.04 8.42
C PHE A 140 10.16 -1.10 8.99
N GLU A 141 10.54 -0.04 9.71
CA GLU A 141 9.60 0.99 10.19
C GLU A 141 8.86 1.66 9.03
N ALA A 142 9.59 2.02 7.95
CA ALA A 142 8.97 2.56 6.75
C ALA A 142 8.03 1.55 6.07
N GLY A 143 8.40 0.27 6.05
CA GLY A 143 7.56 -0.82 5.55
C GLY A 143 6.28 -1.03 6.37
N ALA A 144 6.39 -1.10 7.70
CA ALA A 144 5.25 -1.21 8.61
C ALA A 144 4.32 0.00 8.53
N LEU A 145 4.88 1.21 8.37
CA LEU A 145 4.10 2.42 8.13
C LEU A 145 3.34 2.35 6.79
N ASN A 146 3.96 1.83 5.73
CA ASN A 146 3.29 1.61 4.46
C ASN A 146 2.14 0.59 4.59
N LEU A 147 2.37 -0.53 5.28
CA LEU A 147 1.35 -1.53 5.57
C LEU A 147 0.18 -0.91 6.36
N PHE A 148 0.46 -0.07 7.35
CA PHE A 148 -0.57 0.67 8.05
C PHE A 148 -1.39 1.56 7.11
N TYR A 149 -0.77 2.31 6.20
CA TYR A 149 -1.51 3.13 5.24
C TYR A 149 -2.36 2.28 4.28
N PHE A 150 -1.87 1.11 3.89
CA PHE A 150 -2.63 0.15 3.10
C PHE A 150 -3.90 -0.30 3.86
N LEU A 151 -3.75 -0.70 5.13
CA LEU A 151 -4.88 -1.08 5.98
C LEU A 151 -5.84 0.09 6.23
N TYR A 152 -5.31 1.29 6.47
CA TYR A 152 -6.10 2.51 6.61
C TYR A 152 -6.97 2.77 5.38
N GLN A 153 -6.41 2.68 4.18
CA GLN A 153 -7.16 2.85 2.94
C GLN A 153 -8.20 1.72 2.76
N LEU A 154 -7.82 0.47 3.04
CA LEU A 154 -8.71 -0.69 2.97
C LEU A 154 -9.95 -0.53 3.88
N VAL A 155 -9.75 -0.02 5.10
CA VAL A 155 -10.84 0.26 6.05
C VAL A 155 -11.64 1.50 5.64
N ALA A 156 -10.97 2.59 5.25
CA ALA A 156 -11.62 3.84 4.86
C ALA A 156 -12.56 3.67 3.65
N ASP A 157 -12.22 2.78 2.72
CA ASP A 157 -13.06 2.49 1.54
C ASP A 157 -14.41 1.86 1.89
N LYS A 158 -14.57 1.29 3.09
CA LYS A 158 -15.87 0.82 3.57
C LYS A 158 -16.83 1.95 3.90
N LYS A 159 -16.36 3.20 3.95
CA LYS A 159 -17.16 4.39 4.28
C LYS A 159 -17.91 4.21 5.60
N GLN A 160 -17.27 3.58 6.58
CA GLN A 160 -17.76 3.43 7.95
C GLN A 160 -16.77 4.12 8.90
N PRO A 161 -16.96 5.40 9.23
CA PRO A 161 -16.00 6.18 10.01
C PRO A 161 -15.64 5.57 11.37
N ALA A 162 -16.57 4.85 11.99
CA ALA A 162 -16.34 4.14 13.25
C ALA A 162 -15.21 3.08 13.13
N LEU A 163 -15.12 2.36 12.00
CA LEU A 163 -14.06 1.38 11.76
C LEU A 163 -12.70 2.06 11.59
N THR A 164 -12.65 3.16 10.85
CA THR A 164 -11.42 3.93 10.67
C THR A 164 -10.97 4.56 11.99
N HIS A 165 -11.90 5.07 12.78
CA HIS A 165 -11.63 5.56 14.13
C HIS A 165 -11.02 4.47 15.02
N GLU A 166 -11.62 3.27 15.03
CA GLU A 166 -11.14 2.13 15.81
C GLU A 166 -9.68 1.76 15.44
N LEU A 167 -9.39 1.67 14.14
CA LEU A 167 -8.04 1.39 13.65
C LEU A 167 -7.04 2.45 14.15
N LEU A 168 -7.36 3.73 14.01
CA LEU A 168 -6.47 4.84 14.37
C LEU A 168 -6.22 4.90 15.88
N THR A 169 -7.25 4.66 16.67
CA THR A 169 -7.18 4.67 18.13
C THR A 169 -6.34 3.50 18.64
N ARG A 170 -6.60 2.27 18.17
CA ARG A 170 -5.84 1.09 18.63
C ARG A 170 -4.38 1.09 18.19
N THR A 171 -4.08 1.63 17.01
CA THR A 171 -2.69 1.75 16.55
C THR A 171 -1.96 2.98 17.09
N ALA A 172 -2.67 3.89 17.79
CA ALA A 172 -2.18 5.20 18.19
C ALA A 172 -1.65 6.07 17.02
N LYS A 173 -2.18 5.89 15.80
CA LYS A 173 -1.69 6.54 14.56
C LYS A 173 -2.51 7.72 14.09
N TRP A 174 -3.22 8.40 14.99
CA TRP A 174 -3.89 9.67 14.67
C TRP A 174 -2.96 10.70 14.02
N ASN A 175 -1.70 10.77 14.44
CA ASN A 175 -0.71 11.71 13.88
C ASN A 175 -0.12 11.28 12.53
N ALA A 176 -0.40 10.05 12.07
CA ALA A 176 0.03 9.58 10.75
C ALA A 176 -0.88 10.07 9.62
N ILE A 177 -2.12 10.49 9.93
CA ILE A 177 -3.07 11.01 8.94
C ILE A 177 -3.08 12.54 8.89
N ARG A 178 -3.58 13.10 7.78
CA ARG A 178 -3.68 14.55 7.58
C ARG A 178 -4.54 15.18 8.67
N ARG A 179 -4.14 16.35 9.20
CA ARG A 179 -4.90 17.08 10.25
C ARG A 179 -6.39 17.23 9.94
N ARG A 180 -6.75 17.53 8.68
CA ARG A 180 -8.16 17.64 8.26
C ARG A 180 -8.94 16.32 8.38
N GLU A 181 -8.30 15.19 8.12
CA GLU A 181 -8.91 13.86 8.25
C GLU A 181 -9.10 13.50 9.73
N GLN A 182 -8.18 13.93 10.60
CA GLN A 182 -8.31 13.76 12.05
C GLN A 182 -9.61 14.41 12.56
N TYR A 183 -9.89 15.66 12.19
CA TYR A 183 -11.11 16.35 12.63
C TYR A 183 -12.37 15.67 12.12
N ALA A 184 -12.34 15.16 10.89
CA ALA A 184 -13.47 14.42 10.32
C ALA A 184 -13.69 13.07 11.03
N LEU A 185 -12.63 12.37 11.42
CA LEU A 185 -12.70 11.00 11.95
C LEU A 185 -12.78 10.92 13.49
N ARG A 186 -12.36 11.96 14.21
CA ARG A 186 -12.49 12.04 15.68
C ARG A 186 -13.92 11.83 16.17
N PRO A 187 -14.97 12.46 15.60
CA PRO A 187 -16.35 12.17 15.98
C PRO A 187 -16.88 10.86 15.38
N GLY A 188 -16.11 10.13 14.57
CA GLY A 188 -16.58 8.97 13.80
C GLY A 188 -17.18 7.83 14.62
N ALA A 189 -16.82 7.72 15.91
CA ALA A 189 -17.40 6.76 16.84
C ALA A 189 -18.76 7.20 17.42
N TRP A 190 -19.02 8.51 17.54
CA TRP A 190 -20.22 9.07 18.19
C TRP A 190 -21.20 9.72 17.20
N ALA A 191 -20.70 10.37 16.14
CA ALA A 191 -21.50 11.01 15.10
C ALA A 191 -20.98 10.66 13.69
N PRO A 192 -21.19 9.42 13.20
CA PRO A 192 -20.66 8.95 11.91
C PRO A 192 -21.14 9.78 10.70
N TRP A 193 -22.34 10.36 10.77
CA TRP A 193 -22.91 11.16 9.68
C TRP A 193 -22.14 12.47 9.44
N LEU A 194 -21.65 13.13 10.50
CA LEU A 194 -20.78 14.31 10.38
C LEU A 194 -19.46 13.95 9.71
N SER A 195 -18.84 12.84 10.14
CA SER A 195 -17.63 12.31 9.52
C SER A 195 -17.81 12.02 8.03
N LEU A 196 -18.93 11.40 7.64
CA LEU A 196 -19.24 11.10 6.25
C LEU A 196 -19.39 12.37 5.40
N ALA A 197 -20.10 13.37 5.90
CA ALA A 197 -20.26 14.66 5.23
C ALA A 197 -18.90 15.35 5.02
N SER A 198 -18.08 15.44 6.06
CA SER A 198 -16.75 16.05 5.99
C SER A 198 -15.80 15.30 5.05
N LEU A 199 -15.79 13.96 5.10
CA LEU A 199 -14.96 13.14 4.20
C LEU A 199 -15.42 13.23 2.74
N SER A 200 -16.72 13.38 2.49
CA SER A 200 -17.26 13.58 1.14
C SER A 200 -16.82 14.92 0.56
N ALA A 201 -16.94 16.00 1.34
CA ALA A 201 -16.49 17.34 0.93
C ALA A 201 -14.98 17.36 0.66
N ALA A 202 -14.18 16.73 1.53
CA ALA A 202 -12.73 16.61 1.34
C ALA A 202 -12.38 15.87 0.04
N ARG A 203 -13.08 14.77 -0.28
CA ARG A 203 -12.88 14.02 -1.53
C ARG A 203 -13.20 14.84 -2.78
N GLN A 204 -14.25 15.65 -2.76
CA GLN A 204 -14.59 16.54 -3.87
C GLN A 204 -13.49 17.58 -4.09
N ALA A 205 -13.01 18.21 -3.00
CA ALA A 205 -11.91 19.16 -3.08
C ALA A 205 -10.61 18.53 -3.61
N ASP A 206 -10.25 17.32 -3.15
CA ASP A 206 -9.09 16.59 -3.64
C ASP A 206 -9.24 16.20 -5.13
N ALA A 207 -10.45 15.83 -5.58
CA ALA A 207 -10.72 15.53 -6.99
C ALA A 207 -10.55 16.78 -7.88
N MET A 208 -11.02 17.94 -7.43
CA MET A 208 -10.81 19.22 -8.13
C MET A 208 -9.31 19.57 -8.19
N ALA A 209 -8.61 19.49 -7.06
CA ALA A 209 -7.17 19.75 -7.01
C ALA A 209 -6.37 18.80 -7.91
N TYR A 210 -6.77 17.52 -7.98
CA TYR A 210 -6.16 16.54 -8.87
C TYR A 210 -6.44 16.87 -10.35
N PHE A 211 -7.67 17.25 -10.69
CA PHE A 211 -8.03 17.68 -12.04
C PHE A 211 -7.14 18.84 -12.53
N PHE A 212 -6.93 19.85 -11.70
CA PHE A 212 -6.03 20.98 -12.04
C PHE A 212 -4.55 20.61 -12.16
N LYS A 213 -4.11 19.49 -11.57
CA LYS A 213 -2.74 18.98 -11.70
C LYS A 213 -2.59 18.00 -12.88
N SER A 214 -3.68 17.49 -13.41
CA SER A 214 -3.68 16.58 -14.55
C SER A 214 -3.60 17.37 -15.85
N ALA A 215 -2.84 16.88 -16.82
CA ALA A 215 -2.79 17.44 -18.16
C ALA A 215 -3.61 16.55 -19.13
N PRO A 216 -4.42 17.13 -20.03
CA PRO A 216 -5.10 16.36 -21.07
C PRO A 216 -4.09 15.56 -21.90
N ALA A 217 -4.40 14.29 -22.17
CA ALA A 217 -3.49 13.41 -22.92
C ALA A 217 -3.09 14.00 -24.29
N ALA A 218 -4.03 14.66 -24.97
CA ALA A 218 -3.76 15.34 -26.24
C ALA A 218 -2.68 16.43 -26.13
N ALA A 219 -2.69 17.21 -25.04
CA ALA A 219 -1.72 18.28 -24.81
C ALA A 219 -0.32 17.71 -24.50
N VAL A 220 -0.24 16.64 -23.71
CA VAL A 220 1.04 15.98 -23.40
C VAL A 220 1.64 15.28 -24.62
N LEU A 221 0.81 14.61 -25.42
CA LEU A 221 1.28 13.90 -26.61
C LEU A 221 1.70 14.85 -27.74
N ALA A 222 1.14 16.06 -27.81
CA ALA A 222 1.51 17.05 -28.82
C ALA A 222 2.98 17.47 -28.73
N SER A 223 3.55 17.57 -27.52
CA SER A 223 4.97 17.90 -27.33
C SER A 223 5.94 16.76 -27.65
N HIS A 224 5.42 15.55 -27.90
CA HIS A 224 6.20 14.33 -28.17
C HIS A 224 5.94 13.77 -29.57
N ARG A 225 5.17 14.45 -30.41
CA ARG A 225 5.08 14.12 -31.85
C ARG A 225 6.39 14.53 -32.50
N LEU A 226 7.23 13.55 -32.80
CA LEU A 226 8.37 13.72 -33.69
C LEU A 226 7.84 14.14 -35.07
N SER A 227 8.42 15.21 -35.61
CA SER A 227 8.26 15.58 -37.03
C SER A 227 8.90 14.55 -37.93
#